data_AF-A0ABC8IUP0-F1
#
_entry.id   AF-A0ABC8IUP0-F1
#
_cell.length_a   1.000
_cell.length_b   1.000
_cell.length_c   1.000
_cell.angle_alpha   90.00
_cell.angle_beta   90.00
_cell.angle_gamma   90.00
#
_symmetry.space_group_name_H-M   'P 1'
#
loop_
_entity.id
_entity.type
_entity.pdbx_description
1 polymer ?
#
loop_
_entity_poly.entity_id
_entity_poly.type
_entity_poly.pdbx_seq_one_letter_code
_entity_poly.pdbx_strand_id
1 'polypeptide(L)' 'MRKASETPTSTSSFVKSEEKSEKKPPSRLAVDDTKPVLQDPILRSDPMETEEAVLRLPSFPVMRPSKS' A
#
# COMPACT_ATOMS: atom_id res chain seq x y z
N MET A 1 -11.79 -21.68 13.95
CA MET A 1 -11.36 -21.83 12.55
C MET A 1 -12.19 -20.89 11.66
N ARG A 2 -11.53 -20.21 10.68
CA ARG A 2 -12.06 -19.33 9.58
C ARG A 2 -12.59 -17.95 10.05
N LYS A 3 -11.92 -16.77 9.91
CA LYS A 3 -11.39 -15.92 8.79
C LYS A 3 -12.45 -15.19 7.93
N ALA A 4 -12.48 -13.85 8.10
CA ALA A 4 -12.67 -12.71 7.16
C ALA A 4 -13.94 -12.68 6.25
N SER A 5 -14.48 -11.55 5.76
CA SER A 5 -13.83 -10.38 5.14
C SER A 5 -14.86 -9.29 4.73
N GLU A 6 -14.40 -8.03 4.62
CA GLU A 6 -14.86 -6.89 3.76
C GLU A 6 -16.24 -6.23 3.96
N THR A 7 -16.50 -4.91 3.80
CA THR A 7 -15.78 -3.62 3.56
C THR A 7 -16.81 -2.47 3.78
N PRO A 8 -16.44 -1.24 4.17
CA PRO A 8 -17.36 -0.10 4.15
C PRO A 8 -17.23 0.73 2.85
N THR A 9 -18.37 0.95 2.20
CA THR A 9 -18.54 1.69 0.93
C THR A 9 -18.63 3.21 1.17
N SER A 10 -17.71 3.93 0.52
CA SER A 10 -17.67 5.34 0.05
C SER A 10 -18.90 6.28 0.18
N THR A 11 -18.66 7.55 0.55
CA THR A 11 -19.45 8.77 0.19
C THR A 11 -18.50 9.99 0.18
N SER A 12 -18.02 10.49 -0.96
CA SER A 12 -18.61 11.49 -1.90
C SER A 12 -18.89 12.85 -1.22
N SER A 13 -18.34 13.96 -1.71
CA SER A 13 -18.96 14.73 -2.80
C SER A 13 -18.03 15.76 -3.44
N PHE A 14 -17.91 15.71 -4.77
CA PHE A 14 -17.39 16.81 -5.60
C PHE A 14 -18.59 17.52 -6.25
N VAL A 15 -18.63 18.85 -6.21
CA VAL A 15 -19.65 19.65 -6.91
C VAL A 15 -19.25 19.90 -8.37
N LYS A 16 -20.25 19.76 -9.24
CA LYS A 16 -20.21 19.75 -10.71
C LYS A 16 -19.75 21.07 -11.35
N SER A 17 -19.09 20.95 -12.52
CA SER A 17 -19.30 21.86 -13.64
C SER A 17 -19.62 21.02 -14.88
N GLU A 18 -20.76 21.33 -15.51
CA GLU A 18 -21.22 20.69 -16.74
C GLU A 18 -20.67 21.43 -17.95
N GLU A 19 -19.70 20.79 -18.60
CA GLU A 19 -19.47 20.92 -20.03
C GLU A 19 -19.91 19.58 -20.64
N LYS A 20 -20.42 19.57 -21.87
CA LYS A 20 -20.74 18.35 -22.65
C LYS A 20 -19.44 17.62 -22.98
N SER A 21 -18.79 17.17 -21.93
CA SER A 21 -17.58 16.39 -21.89
C SER A 21 -17.98 15.04 -22.44
N GLU A 22 -17.37 14.66 -23.55
CA GLU A 22 -17.09 13.25 -23.80
C GLU A 22 -16.57 12.71 -22.47
N LYS A 23 -17.44 12.01 -21.73
CA LYS A 23 -17.19 11.65 -20.34
C LYS A 23 -16.04 10.66 -20.39
N LYS A 24 -14.81 11.18 -20.29
CA LYS A 24 -13.61 10.36 -20.24
C LYS A 24 -13.88 9.30 -19.18
N PRO A 25 -13.62 8.03 -19.48
CA PRO A 25 -13.81 7.00 -18.49
C PRO A 25 -13.04 7.40 -17.22
N PRO A 26 -13.58 7.10 -16.03
CA PRO A 26 -12.88 7.37 -14.79
C PRO A 26 -11.44 6.86 -14.88
N SER A 27 -10.48 7.70 -14.48
CA SER A 27 -9.09 7.29 -14.43
C SER A 27 -8.97 6.07 -13.50
N ARG A 28 -8.46 4.97 -14.04
CA ARG A 28 -8.04 3.82 -13.25
C ARG A 28 -6.56 3.96 -13.03
N LEU A 29 -6.12 3.83 -11.78
CA LEU A 29 -4.69 3.65 -11.51
C LEU A 29 -4.25 2.41 -12.29
N ALA A 30 -3.14 2.54 -13.02
CA ALA A 30 -2.54 1.39 -13.68
C ALA A 30 -2.29 0.32 -12.62
N VAL A 31 -2.66 -0.93 -12.93
CA VAL A 31 -2.19 -2.07 -12.16
C VAL A 31 -0.69 -2.12 -12.42
N ASP A 32 0.06 -1.56 -11.48
CA ASP A 32 1.51 -1.57 -11.54
C ASP A 32 1.98 -2.96 -11.14
N ASP A 33 1.97 -3.87 -12.11
CA ASP A 33 2.39 -5.26 -11.99
C ASP A 33 3.88 -5.39 -11.60
N THR A 34 4.62 -4.28 -11.54
CA THR A 34 6.02 -4.28 -11.07
C THR A 34 6.14 -4.27 -9.54
N LYS A 35 5.04 -4.09 -8.80
CA LYS A 35 5.08 -4.12 -7.33
C LYS A 35 5.27 -5.56 -6.84
N PRO A 36 6.30 -5.84 -6.04
CA PRO A 36 6.49 -7.17 -5.48
C PRO A 36 5.32 -7.52 -4.56
N VAL A 37 5.05 -8.82 -4.43
CA VAL A 37 4.06 -9.31 -3.47
C VAL A 37 4.47 -8.86 -2.06
N LEU A 38 3.58 -8.16 -1.38
CA LEU A 38 3.81 -7.77 0.00
C LEU A 38 3.76 -9.03 0.88
N GLN A 39 4.94 -9.50 1.29
CA GLN A 39 5.10 -10.60 2.24
C GLN A 39 5.55 -10.04 3.58
N ASP A 40 4.84 -10.41 4.65
CA ASP A 40 5.25 -10.06 6.01
C ASP A 40 6.50 -10.88 6.36
N PRO A 41 7.61 -10.25 6.76
CA PRO A 41 8.84 -10.96 7.13
C PRO A 41 8.66 -11.98 8.26
N ILE A 42 7.63 -11.86 9.09
CA ILE A 42 7.35 -12.79 10.19
C ILE A 42 6.63 -14.07 9.70
N LEU A 43 6.03 -14.03 8.50
CA LEU A 43 5.28 -15.16 7.92
C LEU A 43 6.13 -16.02 6.97
N ARG A 44 7.47 -15.98 7.09
CA ARG A 44 8.38 -16.77 6.28
C ARG A 44 8.33 -18.25 6.66
N SER A 45 8.64 -19.12 5.70
CA SER A 45 8.62 -20.57 5.90
C SER A 45 9.81 -21.09 6.70
N ASP A 46 10.97 -20.43 6.57
CA ASP A 46 12.17 -20.79 7.31
C ASP A 46 12.19 -20.11 8.69
N PRO A 47 12.33 -20.87 9.78
CA PRO A 47 12.50 -20.31 11.13
C PRO A 47 13.68 -19.35 11.25
N MET A 48 14.83 -19.67 10.64
CA MET A 48 16.03 -18.82 10.74
C MET A 48 15.80 -17.46 10.08
N GLU A 49 15.19 -17.43 8.89
CA GLU A 49 14.91 -16.18 8.18
C GLU A 49 13.86 -15.31 8.90
N THR A 50 12.97 -15.95 9.66
CA THR A 50 11.95 -15.29 10.46
C THR A 50 12.57 -14.63 11.69
N GLU A 51 13.46 -15.32 12.40
CA GLU A 51 14.17 -14.79 13.57
C GLU A 51 14.98 -13.54 13.23
N GLU A 52 15.73 -13.57 12.12
CA GLU A 52 16.50 -12.40 11.66
C GLU A 52 15.59 -11.20 11.36
N ALA A 53 14.42 -11.45 10.78
CA ALA A 53 13.48 -10.39 10.42
C ALA A 53 12.80 -9.74 11.63
N VAL A 54 12.56 -10.50 12.71
CA VAL A 54 12.02 -9.98 13.98
C VAL A 54 13.03 -9.05 14.65
N LEU A 55 14.33 -9.38 14.57
CA LEU A 55 15.40 -8.57 15.16
C LEU A 55 15.79 -7.37 14.28
N ARG A 56 15.57 -7.45 12.96
CA ARG A 56 15.94 -6.40 12.01
C ARG A 56 14.93 -5.25 12.07
N LEU A 57 15.37 -4.12 12.60
CA LEU A 57 14.60 -2.88 12.56
C LEU A 57 14.25 -2.49 11.11
N PRO A 58 13.06 -1.92 10.86
CA PRO A 58 12.73 -1.40 9.53
C PRO A 58 13.72 -0.33 9.10
N SER A 59 13.95 -0.20 7.79
CA SER A 59 14.83 0.83 7.24
C SER A 59 14.22 2.20 7.54
N PHE A 60 14.76 2.91 8.54
CA PHE A 60 14.39 4.28 8.80
C PHE A 60 15.19 5.19 7.86
N PRO A 61 14.56 6.21 7.26
CA PRO A 61 15.31 7.22 6.52
C PRO A 61 16.32 7.85 7.48
N VAL A 62 17.60 7.74 7.14
CA VAL A 62 18.68 8.35 7.92
C VAL A 62 18.48 9.86 7.85
N MET A 63 18.02 10.46 8.94
CA MET A 63 18.05 11.91 9.11
C MET A 63 19.53 12.32 9.12
N ARG A 64 20.03 12.80 7.97
CA ARG A 64 21.37 13.37 7.90
C ARG A 64 21.37 14.57 8.86
N PRO A 65 22.27 14.63 9.85
CA PRO A 65 22.38 15.82 10.67
C PRO A 65 22.69 17.00 9.75
N SER A 66 21.89 18.06 9.84
CA SER A 66 22.19 19.32 9.18
C SER A 66 23.53 19.80 9.74
N LYS A 67 24.54 19.93 8.89
CA LYS A 67 25.81 20.55 9.27
C LYS A 67 25.48 21.98 9.72
N SER A 68 25.62 22.22 11.02
CA SER A 68 25.65 23.57 11.60
C SER A 68 26.99 24.23 11.30
#